data_AF-A0A2A2JJY2-F1
#
_entry.id   AF-A0A2A2JJY2-F1
#
_cell.length_a   1.000
_cell.length_b   1.000
_cell.length_c   1.000
_cell.angle_alpha   90.00
_cell.angle_beta   90.00
_cell.angle_gamma   90.00
#
_symmetry.space_group_name_H-M   'P 1'
#
loop_
_entity.id
_entity.type
_entity.pdbx_description
1 polymer ?
#
loop_
_entity_poly.entity_id
_entity_poly.type
_entity_poly.pdbx_seq_one_letter_code
_entity_poly.pdbx_strand_id
1 'polypeptide(L)'
;MFYLKLNLKVTNLKFSEGKSNGSTDFDLTQKSINPMGGFPRYGLVNQDFMMLRGAIVGPRKRPITLRKSLITQTKRFAFEKINLKWIDTSSKTGHGRFQTTAEKKTFMGKLKKDFAATAAVEKAAA
;
A
#
# COMPACT_ATOMS: atom_id res chain seq x y z
N MET A 1 -0.35 5.19 -31.53
CA MET A 1 -0.99 6.33 -30.83
C MET A 1 -0.83 6.12 -29.32
N PHE A 2 0.15 6.78 -28.68
CA PHE A 2 0.34 6.68 -27.23
C PHE A 2 -0.70 7.54 -26.53
N TYR A 3 -1.72 6.90 -25.91
CA TYR A 3 -2.72 7.61 -25.11
C TYR A 3 -2.05 8.22 -23.86
N LEU A 4 -1.78 9.53 -23.89
CA LEU A 4 -1.27 10.26 -22.73
C LEU A 4 -2.46 10.64 -21.83
N LYS A 5 -2.57 10.03 -20.65
CA LYS A 5 -3.58 10.43 -19.66
C LYS A 5 -3.11 11.69 -18.93
N LEU A 6 -3.80 12.80 -19.19
CA LEU A 6 -3.47 14.11 -18.65
C LEU A 6 -4.07 14.34 -17.25
N ASN A 7 -3.45 15.25 -16.49
CA ASN A 7 -3.96 15.82 -15.23
C ASN A 7 -4.24 14.80 -14.11
N LEU A 8 -3.41 13.77 -14.00
CA LEU A 8 -3.38 12.90 -12.82
C LEU A 8 -2.81 13.66 -11.63
N LYS A 9 -3.56 13.69 -10.53
CA LYS A 9 -3.16 14.39 -9.31
C LYS A 9 -2.35 13.45 -8.42
N VAL A 10 -1.17 13.92 -8.01
CA VAL A 10 -0.35 13.26 -7.00
C VAL A 10 -1.02 13.44 -5.64
N THR A 11 -1.27 12.33 -4.94
CA THR A 11 -1.91 12.34 -3.63
C THR A 11 -0.91 12.19 -2.49
N ASN A 12 0.18 11.44 -2.71
CA ASN A 12 1.23 11.26 -1.72
C ASN A 12 2.56 10.93 -2.41
N LEU A 13 3.65 11.51 -1.89
CA LEU A 13 5.02 11.20 -2.23
C LEU A 13 5.68 10.77 -0.93
N LYS A 14 6.13 9.52 -0.85
CA LYS A 14 6.83 8.97 0.31
C LYS A 14 8.16 8.43 -0.15
N PHE A 15 9.21 8.87 0.53
CA PHE A 15 10.56 8.33 0.36
C PHE A 15 10.73 7.08 1.24
N SER A 16 11.64 6.20 0.83
CA SER A 16 11.85 4.84 1.34
C SER A 16 12.32 4.75 2.80
N GLU A 17 12.57 5.87 3.46
CA GLU A 17 13.12 5.91 4.81
C GLU A 17 12.04 5.61 5.88
N GLY A 18 11.62 4.35 5.98
CA GLY A 18 10.76 3.89 7.07
C GLY A 18 10.02 2.58 6.80
N LYS A 19 9.82 1.78 7.87
CA LYS A 19 8.89 0.64 7.87
C LYS A 19 7.41 1.07 7.92
N SER A 20 7.14 2.36 8.01
CA SER A 20 5.83 2.99 8.28
C SER A 20 5.27 3.79 7.11
N ASN A 21 5.71 3.53 5.88
CA ASN A 21 5.35 4.37 4.73
C ASN A 21 3.85 4.37 4.39
N GLY A 22 3.06 3.47 4.98
CA GLY A 22 1.60 3.38 4.84
C GLY A 22 0.81 4.01 5.99
N SER A 23 1.45 4.61 7.00
CA SER A 23 0.77 5.36 8.07
C SER A 23 0.59 6.84 7.72
N THR A 24 -0.44 7.44 8.32
CA THR A 24 -0.82 8.85 8.20
C THR A 24 -0.93 9.46 9.59
N ASP A 25 -0.92 10.78 9.72
CA ASP A 25 -0.98 11.46 11.03
C ASP A 25 -2.22 11.08 11.86
N PHE A 26 -3.31 10.70 11.19
CA PHE A 26 -4.56 10.25 11.80
C PHE A 26 -4.62 8.75 12.08
N ASP A 27 -3.65 7.97 11.59
CA ASP A 27 -3.62 6.51 11.70
C ASP A 27 -2.45 6.06 12.58
N LEU A 28 -2.77 5.66 13.81
CA LEU A 28 -1.81 5.21 14.81
C LEU A 28 -1.16 3.86 14.45
N THR A 29 -1.72 3.12 13.48
CA THR A 29 -1.21 1.81 13.10
C THR A 29 0.07 1.94 12.26
N GLN A 30 1.16 1.35 12.75
CA GLN A 30 2.41 1.28 12.01
C GLN A 30 2.30 0.22 10.92
N LYS A 31 2.01 0.66 9.69
CA LYS A 31 1.84 -0.22 8.54
C LYS A 31 2.63 0.25 7.33
N SER A 32 3.06 -0.72 6.53
CA SER A 32 3.67 -0.48 5.22
C SER A 32 2.59 -0.27 4.15
N ILE A 33 2.94 0.34 3.02
CA ILE A 33 2.00 0.51 1.90
C ILE A 33 1.56 -0.82 1.26
N ASN A 34 2.34 -1.88 1.48
CA ASN A 34 2.07 -3.18 0.88
C ASN A 34 0.86 -3.82 1.56
N PRO A 35 -0.15 -4.25 0.78
CA PRO A 35 -1.26 -4.98 1.35
C PRO A 35 -0.80 -6.33 1.88
N MET A 36 -1.57 -6.93 2.78
CA MET A 36 -1.27 -8.29 3.24
C MET A 36 -1.19 -9.27 2.07
N GLY A 37 -0.04 -9.93 1.91
CA GLY A 37 0.24 -10.83 0.77
C GLY A 37 0.77 -10.14 -0.49
N GLY A 38 0.98 -8.82 -0.44
CA GLY A 38 1.54 -8.03 -1.53
C GLY A 38 0.52 -7.68 -2.63
N PHE A 39 0.94 -6.84 -3.57
CA PHE A 39 0.10 -6.44 -4.70
C PHE A 39 -0.08 -7.61 -5.68
N PRO A 40 -1.32 -7.96 -6.08
CA PRO A 40 -1.57 -9.11 -6.94
C PRO A 40 -0.81 -9.03 -8.27
N ARG A 41 0.01 -10.04 -8.58
CA ARG A 41 0.90 -10.11 -9.76
C ARG A 41 2.04 -9.09 -9.81
N TYR A 42 2.21 -8.25 -8.78
CA TYR A 42 3.35 -7.33 -8.66
C TYR A 42 4.34 -7.80 -7.60
N GLY A 43 3.87 -8.00 -6.36
CA GLY A 43 4.69 -8.36 -5.21
C GLY A 43 4.77 -7.22 -4.19
N LEU A 44 5.93 -7.07 -3.57
CA LEU A 44 6.20 -6.04 -2.56
C LEU A 44 6.82 -4.79 -3.19
N VAL A 45 6.41 -3.62 -2.71
CA VAL A 45 7.01 -2.32 -3.02
C VAL A 45 7.95 -1.96 -1.87
N ASN A 46 9.25 -1.98 -2.15
CA ASN A 46 10.29 -1.67 -1.16
C ASN A 46 11.02 -0.35 -1.44
N GLN A 47 10.72 0.29 -2.57
CA GLN A 47 11.37 1.52 -3.03
C GLN A 47 10.45 2.72 -2.82
N ASP A 48 10.96 3.91 -3.15
CA ASP A 48 10.17 5.14 -3.26
C ASP A 48 8.94 4.92 -4.14
N PHE A 49 7.80 5.43 -3.69
CA PHE A 49 6.56 5.31 -4.43
C PHE A 49 5.77 6.61 -4.39
N MET A 50 4.91 6.73 -5.40
CA MET A 50 3.98 7.84 -5.52
C MET A 50 2.57 7.29 -5.66
N MET A 51 1.63 7.89 -4.92
CA MET A 51 0.21 7.61 -5.08
C MET A 51 -0.39 8.63 -6.05
N LEU A 52 -1.08 8.13 -7.07
CA LEU A 52 -1.81 8.93 -8.04
C LEU A 52 -3.31 8.71 -7.85
N ARG A 53 -4.07 9.79 -7.99
CA ARG A 53 -5.53 9.71 -7.93
C ARG A 53 -6.07 8.99 -9.16
N GLY A 54 -6.80 7.89 -8.93
CA GLY A 54 -7.53 7.15 -9.97
C GLY A 54 -6.65 6.14 -10.73
N ALA A 55 -7.10 5.76 -11.94
CA ALA A 55 -6.41 4.75 -12.75
C ALA A 55 -5.36 5.35 -13.68
N ILE A 56 -4.29 4.61 -13.95
CA ILE A 56 -3.23 4.94 -14.92
C ILE A 56 -3.36 4.04 -16.15
N VAL A 57 -2.80 4.47 -17.27
CA VAL A 57 -2.81 3.72 -18.52
C VAL A 57 -1.88 2.50 -18.41
N GLY A 58 -2.40 1.33 -18.78
CA GLY A 58 -1.66 0.09 -18.89
C GLY A 58 -1.74 -0.83 -17.66
N PRO A 59 -1.27 -2.08 -17.80
CA PRO A 59 -1.32 -3.07 -16.74
C PRO A 59 -0.23 -2.86 -15.68
N ARG A 60 -0.34 -3.61 -14.59
CA ARG A 60 0.66 -3.67 -13.52
C ARG A 60 2.02 -4.11 -14.10
N LYS A 61 3.14 -3.59 -13.56
CA LYS A 61 4.54 -3.74 -14.03
C LYS A 61 4.91 -2.98 -15.31
N ARG A 62 3.99 -2.26 -15.96
CA ARG A 62 4.34 -1.43 -17.13
C ARG A 62 5.22 -0.25 -16.70
N PRO A 63 6.35 0.03 -17.37
CA PRO A 63 7.10 1.26 -17.14
C PRO A 63 6.27 2.47 -17.55
N ILE A 64 6.19 3.48 -16.69
CA ILE A 64 5.39 4.68 -16.90
C ILE A 64 6.32 5.88 -16.82
N THR A 65 6.29 6.73 -17.85
CA THR A 65 6.98 8.01 -17.85
C THR A 65 6.03 9.11 -17.36
N LEU A 66 6.45 9.84 -16.34
CA LEU A 66 5.70 10.96 -15.78
C LEU A 66 6.27 12.27 -16.30
N ARG A 67 5.37 13.18 -16.69
CA ARG A 67 5.74 14.50 -17.19
C ARG A 67 4.93 15.55 -16.46
N LYS A 68 5.54 16.70 -16.18
CA LYS A 68 4.81 17.89 -15.72
C LYS A 68 3.71 18.25 -16.73
N SER A 69 2.54 18.68 -16.25
CA SER A 69 1.46 19.09 -17.14
C SER A 69 1.90 20.30 -17.98
N LEU A 70 1.62 20.22 -19.28
CA LEU A 70 1.83 21.33 -20.20
C LEU A 70 0.80 22.44 -20.03
N ILE A 71 -0.40 22.07 -19.59
CA ILE A 71 -1.52 22.98 -19.46
C ILE A 71 -1.51 23.53 -18.05
N THR A 72 -1.48 24.85 -17.93
CA THR A 72 -1.62 25.55 -16.65
C THR A 72 -2.98 25.22 -16.05
N GLN A 73 -2.97 24.54 -14.91
CA GLN A 73 -4.20 24.18 -14.22
C GLN A 73 -4.77 25.44 -13.57
N THR A 74 -6.02 25.79 -13.88
CA THR A 74 -6.72 26.92 -13.25
C THR A 74 -7.82 26.47 -12.29
N LYS A 75 -8.23 25.20 -12.37
CA LYS A 75 -9.33 24.65 -11.58
C LYS A 75 -8.92 24.48 -10.12
N ARG A 76 -9.78 24.92 -9.19
CA ARG A 76 -9.58 24.79 -7.72
C ARG A 76 -9.25 23.36 -7.29
N PHE A 77 -9.88 22.39 -7.92
CA PHE A 77 -9.63 20.95 -7.72
C PHE A 77 -8.16 20.55 -7.89
N ALA A 78 -7.42 21.18 -8.81
CA ALA A 78 -6.02 20.88 -9.04
C ALA A 78 -5.12 21.37 -7.89
N PHE A 79 -5.46 22.50 -7.27
CA PHE A 79 -4.68 23.16 -6.23
C PHE A 79 -5.01 22.74 -4.79
N GLU A 80 -6.09 21.98 -4.59
CA GLU A 80 -6.47 21.50 -3.27
C GLU A 80 -5.34 20.66 -2.63
N LYS A 81 -4.90 21.01 -1.43
CA LYS A 81 -3.95 20.21 -0.66
C LYS A 81 -4.63 18.94 -0.19
N ILE A 82 -4.06 17.78 -0.51
CA ILE A 82 -4.63 16.48 -0.16
C ILE A 82 -4.04 16.01 1.16
N ASN A 83 -4.87 15.94 2.19
CA ASN A 83 -4.51 15.35 3.48
C ASN A 83 -5.14 13.95 3.56
N LEU A 84 -4.31 12.91 3.50
CA LEU A 84 -4.77 11.53 3.62
C LEU A 84 -4.99 11.17 5.09
N LYS A 85 -6.19 10.67 5.41
CA LYS A 85 -6.55 10.24 6.77
C LYS A 85 -6.26 8.77 7.04
N TRP A 86 -6.32 7.94 6.01
CA TRP A 86 -6.21 6.49 6.15
C TRP A 86 -5.89 5.85 4.79
N ILE A 87 -5.10 4.78 4.82
CA ILE A 87 -4.70 3.99 3.66
C ILE A 87 -5.11 2.53 3.89
N ASP A 88 -5.75 1.92 2.91
CA ASP A 88 -6.13 0.51 2.98
C ASP A 88 -4.97 -0.41 2.57
N THR A 89 -4.50 -1.20 3.52
CA THR A 89 -3.46 -2.24 3.38
C THR A 89 -4.05 -3.65 3.54
N SER A 90 -5.37 -3.79 3.43
CA SER A 90 -6.01 -5.10 3.38
C SER A 90 -5.59 -5.89 2.13
N SER A 91 -5.60 -7.22 2.26
CA SER A 91 -5.33 -8.12 1.12
C SER A 91 -6.23 -7.80 -0.07
N LYS A 92 -5.63 -7.72 -1.26
CA LYS A 92 -6.33 -7.58 -2.55
C LYS A 92 -6.56 -8.90 -3.27
N THR A 93 -6.15 -10.00 -2.64
CA THR A 93 -6.48 -11.36 -3.06
C THR A 93 -7.70 -11.80 -2.28
N GLY A 94 -8.82 -11.99 -2.96
CA GLY A 94 -10.13 -12.27 -2.33
C GLY A 94 -10.70 -11.05 -1.60
N HIS A 95 -11.32 -11.28 -0.45
CA HIS A 95 -11.93 -10.24 0.38
C HIS A 95 -11.01 -9.89 1.56
N GLY A 96 -10.36 -8.73 1.50
CA GLY A 96 -9.51 -8.22 2.58
C GLY A 96 -10.32 -7.77 3.81
N ARG A 97 -9.98 -8.29 4.99
CA ARG A 97 -10.65 -7.95 6.27
C ARG A 97 -9.76 -7.27 7.31
N PHE A 98 -8.47 -7.55 7.31
CA PHE A 98 -7.50 -7.04 8.29
C PHE A 98 -6.47 -6.17 7.58
N GLN A 99 -6.00 -5.12 8.25
CA GLN A 99 -5.00 -4.19 7.72
C GLN A 99 -3.59 -4.68 8.02
N THR A 100 -3.39 -5.25 9.21
CA THR A 100 -2.11 -5.79 9.67
C THR A 100 -2.20 -7.29 9.96
N THR A 101 -1.05 -7.96 9.88
CA THR A 101 -0.94 -9.38 10.29
C THR A 101 -1.15 -9.55 11.79
N ALA A 102 -0.84 -8.51 12.59
CA ALA A 102 -1.10 -8.47 14.02
C ALA A 102 -2.61 -8.50 14.31
N GLU A 103 -3.40 -7.63 13.68
CA GLU A 103 -4.87 -7.63 13.81
C GLU A 103 -5.47 -9.01 13.48
N LYS A 104 -5.01 -9.62 12.38
CA LYS A 104 -5.48 -10.96 11.98
C LYS A 104 -5.16 -12.03 13.02
N LYS A 105 -3.97 -12.00 13.62
CA LYS A 105 -3.57 -12.96 14.66
C LYS A 105 -4.38 -12.78 15.93
N THR A 106 -4.57 -11.53 16.38
CA THR A 106 -5.37 -11.23 17.56
C THR A 106 -6.83 -11.65 17.38
N PHE A 107 -7.42 -11.40 16.21
CA PHE A 107 -8.80 -11.78 15.92
C PHE A 107 -9.01 -13.29 15.80
N MET A 108 -8.10 -14.00 15.13
CA MET A 108 -8.25 -15.45 14.88
C MET A 108 -7.84 -16.31 16.09
N GLY A 109 -7.15 -15.74 17.07
CA GLY A 109 -6.62 -16.47 18.21
C GLY A 109 -5.52 -17.46 17.83
N LYS A 110 -5.27 -18.44 18.72
CA LYS A 110 -4.29 -19.51 18.48
C LYS A 110 -4.87 -20.57 17.55
N LEU A 111 -4.23 -20.81 16.41
CA LEU A 111 -4.62 -21.85 15.47
C LEU A 111 -3.75 -23.10 15.65
N LYS A 112 -4.19 -24.24 15.10
CA LYS A 112 -3.46 -25.53 15.15
C LYS A 112 -1.99 -25.42 14.73
N LYS A 113 -1.72 -24.63 13.68
CA LYS A 113 -0.36 -24.39 13.19
C LYS A 113 0.53 -23.66 14.20
N ASP A 114 -0.07 -22.81 15.04
CA ASP A 114 0.68 -22.03 16.02
C ASP A 114 1.05 -22.94 17.22
N PHE A 115 0.18 -23.86 17.62
CA PHE A 115 0.50 -24.91 18.60
C PHE A 115 1.58 -25.87 18.12
N ALA A 116 1.55 -26.26 16.83
CA ALA A 116 2.59 -27.09 16.25
C ALA A 116 3.94 -26.34 16.21
N ALA A 117 3.93 -25.04 15.91
CA ALA A 117 5.13 -24.21 15.92
C ALA A 117 5.71 -24.06 17.33
N THR A 118 4.89 -23.84 18.37
CA THR A 118 5.39 -23.77 19.75
C THR A 118 5.98 -25.10 20.21
N ALA A 119 5.33 -26.23 19.91
CA ALA A 119 5.85 -27.56 20.25
C ALA A 119 7.15 -27.90 19.51
N ALA A 120 7.33 -27.43 18.26
CA ALA A 120 8.58 -27.59 17.53
C ALA A 120 9.71 -26.74 18.11
N VAL A 121 9.41 -25.50 18.55
CA VAL A 121 10.37 -24.63 19.23
C VAL A 121 10.79 -25.22 20.58
N GLU A 122 9.84 -25.74 21.35
CA GLU A 122 10.12 -26.42 22.62
C GLU A 122 10.98 -27.68 22.44
N LYS A 123 10.76 -28.46 21.38
CA LYS A 123 11.61 -29.62 21.05
C LYS A 123 12.99 -29.28 20.52
N ALA A 124 13.16 -28.11 19.90
CA ALA A 124 14.48 -27.65 19.42
C ALA A 124 15.31 -26.97 20.51
N ALA A 125 14.67 -26.59 21.62
CA ALA A 125 15.32 -25.98 22.78
C ALA A 125 15.72 -27.02 23.86
N ALA A 126 15.30 -28.29 23.70
CA ALA A 126 15.69 -29.44 24.52
C ALA A 126 16.79 -30.24 23.81
#